data_AF-A0A254NHG8-F1
#
_entry.id   AF-A0A254NHG8-F1
#
_cell.length_a   1.000
_cell.length_b   1.000
_cell.length_c   1.000
_cell.angle_alpha   90.00
_cell.angle_beta   90.00
_cell.angle_gamma   90.00
#
_symmetry.space_group_name_H-M   'P 1'
#
loop_
_entity.id
_entity.type
_entity.pdbx_description
1 polymer ?
#
loop_
_entity_poly.entity_id
_entity_poly.type
_entity_poly.pdbx_seq_one_letter_code
_entity_poly.pdbx_strand_id
1 'polypeptide(L)'
;MINLKLQLLLVAFSLVVLFVFVNRTRRYKLELKYALVWIFFGAAGVVVAVFPQIFFLIARVMGIQVPVNAVFLLAVSSIFLILYSLTVSLSNHSRKLRTLTQEVGLMNHKVEQLERRLEQAERERGGRPDAADR
;
A
#
# COMPACT_ATOMS: atom_id res chain seq x y z
N MET A 1 38.35 12.19 0.33
CA MET A 1 38.04 11.26 1.43
C MET A 1 36.85 11.83 2.19
N ILE A 2 35.84 11.01 2.49
CA ILE A 2 34.68 11.46 3.29
C ILE A 2 35.20 11.80 4.70
N ASN A 3 34.79 12.96 5.24
CA ASN A 3 35.17 13.36 6.59
C ASN A 3 34.60 12.35 7.61
N LEU A 4 35.43 11.88 8.56
CA LEU A 4 35.01 10.92 9.61
C LEU A 4 33.77 11.37 10.37
N LYS A 5 33.66 12.68 10.64
CA LYS A 5 32.47 13.29 11.27
C LYS A 5 31.21 13.07 10.43
N LEU A 6 31.31 13.25 9.11
CA LEU A 6 30.20 13.06 8.18
C LEU A 6 29.82 11.58 8.07
N GLN A 7 30.81 10.67 8.06
CA GLN A 7 30.57 9.23 8.04
C GLN A 7 29.84 8.75 9.30
N LEU A 8 30.26 9.22 10.49
CA LEU A 8 29.61 8.85 11.75
C LEU A 8 28.15 9.34 11.80
N LEU A 9 27.90 10.56 11.31
CA LEU A 9 26.56 11.13 11.18
C LEU A 9 25.67 10.30 10.24
N LEU A 10 26.20 9.91 9.08
CA LEU A 10 25.48 9.09 8.10
C LEU A 10 25.13 7.71 8.65
N VAL A 11 26.05 7.07 9.39
CA VAL A 11 25.80 5.77 10.03
C VAL A 11 24.73 5.91 11.12
N ALA A 12 24.86 6.90 12.00
CA ALA A 12 23.88 7.14 13.06
C ALA A 12 22.48 7.41 12.50
N PHE A 13 22.39 8.27 11.47
CA PHE A 13 21.12 8.55 10.78
C PHE A 13 20.52 7.30 10.13
N SER A 14 21.34 6.51 9.43
CA SER A 14 20.89 5.26 8.78
C SER A 14 20.35 4.25 9.80
N LEU A 15 20.99 4.12 10.97
CA LEU A 15 20.53 3.25 12.05
C LEU A 15 19.20 3.73 12.65
N VAL A 16 19.03 5.04 12.85
CA VAL A 16 17.77 5.61 13.34
C VAL A 16 16.64 5.37 12.34
N VAL A 17 16.88 5.63 11.05
CA VAL A 17 15.91 5.36 9.99
C VAL A 17 15.53 3.87 9.97
N LEU A 18 16.52 2.98 9.98
CA LEU A 18 16.29 1.54 10.04
C LEU A 18 15.45 1.14 11.25
N PHE A 19 15.77 1.66 12.43
CA PHE A 19 15.02 1.38 13.66
C PHE A 19 13.56 1.84 13.56
N VAL A 20 13.32 3.06 13.07
CA VAL A 20 11.96 3.59 12.87
C VAL A 20 11.19 2.73 11.86
N PHE A 21 11.81 2.36 10.74
CA PHE A 21 11.20 1.50 9.72
C PHE A 21 10.82 0.13 10.29
N VAL A 22 11.74 -0.54 10.98
CA VAL A 22 11.49 -1.85 11.59
C VAL A 22 10.37 -1.77 12.63
N ASN A 23 10.39 -0.75 13.49
CA ASN A 23 9.39 -0.57 14.53
C ASN A 23 8.00 -0.26 13.94
N ARG A 24 7.92 0.62 12.94
CA ARG A 24 6.66 0.91 12.23
C ARG A 24 6.14 -0.35 11.55
N THR A 25 7.01 -1.08 10.88
CA THR A 25 6.65 -2.33 10.20
C THR A 25 6.09 -3.38 11.15
N ARG A 26 6.69 -3.53 12.34
CA ARG A 26 6.22 -4.43 13.40
C ARG A 26 4.89 -3.99 14.02
N ARG A 27 4.64 -2.68 14.14
CA ARG A 27 3.43 -2.11 14.77
C ARG A 27 2.19 -2.17 13.87
N TYR A 28 2.32 -2.10 12.54
CA TYR A 28 1.17 -2.04 11.62
C TYR A 28 0.71 -3.38 11.04
N LYS A 29 1.25 -4.52 11.49
CA LYS A 29 0.95 -5.86 10.91
C LYS A 29 1.02 -5.86 9.37
N LEU A 30 1.99 -5.14 8.81
CA LEU A 30 2.26 -5.20 7.37
C LEU A 30 2.59 -6.66 7.02
N GLU A 31 1.97 -7.20 5.96
CA GLU A 31 2.34 -8.52 5.46
C GLU A 31 3.86 -8.57 5.27
N LEU A 32 4.50 -9.64 5.75
CA LEU A 32 5.96 -9.80 5.80
C LEU A 32 6.66 -9.43 4.48
N LYS A 33 5.99 -9.64 3.35
CA LYS A 33 6.47 -9.27 2.01
C LYS A 33 6.81 -7.79 1.84
N TYR A 34 6.04 -6.88 2.44
CA TYR A 34 6.29 -5.44 2.34
C TYR A 34 7.39 -4.99 3.30
N ALA A 35 7.52 -5.68 4.44
CA ALA A 35 8.59 -5.46 5.42
C ALA A 35 9.97 -5.77 4.84
N LEU A 36 10.07 -6.87 4.11
CA LEU A 36 11.31 -7.38 3.54
C LEU A 36 11.99 -6.37 2.61
N VAL A 37 11.22 -5.67 1.78
CA VAL A 37 11.75 -4.64 0.88
C VAL A 37 12.43 -3.52 1.66
N TRP A 38 11.79 -3.02 2.72
CA TRP A 38 12.34 -1.92 3.52
C TRP A 38 13.53 -2.34 4.40
N ILE A 39 13.49 -3.54 4.96
CA ILE A 39 14.64 -4.11 5.68
C ILE A 39 15.83 -4.26 4.74
N PHE A 40 15.61 -4.76 3.52
CA PHE A 40 16.64 -4.89 2.50
C PHE A 40 17.26 -3.53 2.14
N PHE A 41 16.45 -2.51 1.85
CA PHE A 41 16.97 -1.17 1.53
C PHE A 41 17.71 -0.53 2.72
N GLY A 42 17.20 -0.70 3.94
CA GLY A 42 17.86 -0.18 5.14
C GLY A 42 19.20 -0.87 5.41
N ALA A 43 19.27 -2.19 5.27
CA ALA A 43 20.51 -2.95 5.38
C ALA A 43 21.51 -2.57 4.28
N ALA A 44 21.04 -2.44 3.03
CA ALA A 44 21.86 -1.97 1.91
C ALA A 44 22.41 -0.56 2.18
N GLY A 45 21.60 0.34 2.76
CA GLY A 45 22.04 1.67 3.17
C GLY A 45 23.17 1.64 4.20
N VAL A 46 23.08 0.77 5.22
CA VAL A 46 24.15 0.59 6.21
C VAL A 46 25.43 0.06 5.55
N VAL A 47 25.32 -0.96 4.69
CA VAL A 47 26.48 -1.52 3.96
C VAL A 47 27.18 -0.44 3.14
N VAL A 48 26.40 0.36 2.41
CA VAL A 48 26.93 1.45 1.58
C VAL A 48 27.55 2.58 2.41
N ALA A 49 26.99 2.89 3.59
CA ALA A 49 27.59 3.87 4.51
C ALA A 49 28.95 3.42 5.07
N VAL A 50 29.14 2.12 5.28
CA VAL A 50 30.43 1.53 5.68
C VAL A 50 31.39 1.46 4.49
N PHE A 51 30.91 1.12 3.29
CA PHE A 51 31.70 0.93 2.08
C PHE A 51 31.30 1.90 0.95
N PRO A 52 31.73 3.19 1.03
CA PRO A 52 31.36 4.20 0.04
C PRO A 52 31.95 3.93 -1.36
N GLN A 53 32.92 3.01 -1.49
CA GLN A 53 33.48 2.56 -2.77
C GLN A 53 32.44 1.98 -3.72
N ILE A 54 31.33 1.43 -3.19
CA ILE A 54 30.22 0.88 -3.98
C ILE A 54 29.64 1.95 -4.91
N PHE A 55 29.53 3.20 -4.45
CA PHE A 55 29.03 4.30 -5.28
C PHE A 55 29.92 4.59 -6.48
N PHE A 56 31.25 4.56 -6.29
CA PHE A 56 32.21 4.78 -7.36
C PHE A 56 32.18 3.66 -8.40
N LEU A 57 31.93 2.43 -7.97
CA LEU A 57 31.83 1.27 -8.85
C LEU A 57 30.59 1.35 -9.74
N ILE A 58 29.43 1.64 -9.15
CA ILE A 58 28.17 1.86 -9.89
C ILE A 58 28.33 2.99 -10.89
N ALA A 59 28.89 4.13 -10.47
CA ALA A 59 29.10 5.28 -11.33
C ALA A 59 29.99 4.96 -12.54
N ARG A 60 31.08 4.21 -12.32
CA ARG A 60 31.99 3.78 -13.39
C ARG A 60 31.30 2.87 -14.39
N VAL A 61 30.51 1.90 -13.93
CA VAL A 61 29.76 0.98 -14.81
C VAL A 61 28.71 1.74 -15.63
N MET A 62 28.05 2.73 -15.03
CA MET A 62 27.04 3.55 -15.72
C MET A 62 27.64 4.70 -16.56
N GLY A 63 28.96 4.91 -16.54
CA GLY A 63 29.62 6.02 -17.25
C GLY A 63 29.33 7.41 -16.66
N ILE A 64 28.93 7.49 -15.39
CA ILE A 64 28.56 8.74 -14.72
C ILE A 64 29.76 9.31 -13.97
N GLN A 65 30.12 10.57 -14.27
CA GLN A 65 31.29 11.24 -13.69
C GLN A 65 31.17 11.46 -12.17
N VAL A 66 29.99 11.84 -11.68
CA VAL A 66 29.74 12.12 -10.26
C VAL A 66 29.00 10.93 -9.63
N PRO A 67 29.64 10.17 -8.71
CA PRO A 67 29.04 8.95 -8.16
C PRO A 67 27.70 9.14 -7.47
N VAL A 68 27.50 10.30 -6.85
CA VAL A 68 26.23 10.67 -6.23
C VAL A 68 25.08 10.70 -7.26
N ASN A 69 25.33 11.15 -8.49
CA ASN A 69 24.28 11.24 -9.52
C ASN A 69 23.83 9.84 -9.99
N ALA A 70 24.75 8.88 -10.03
CA ALA A 70 24.45 7.49 -10.36
C ALA A 70 23.46 6.86 -9.37
N VAL A 71 23.67 7.16 -8.08
CA VAL A 71 22.82 6.67 -6.99
C VAL A 71 21.48 7.37 -7.00
N PHE A 72 21.46 8.68 -7.23
CA PHE A 72 20.20 9.43 -7.36
C PHE A 72 19.36 8.91 -8.52
N LEU A 73 19.96 8.62 -9.67
CA LEU A 73 19.27 8.03 -10.81
C LEU A 73 18.59 6.71 -10.40
N LEU A 74 19.35 5.78 -9.80
CA LEU A 74 18.81 4.50 -9.35
C LEU A 74 17.72 4.67 -8.29
N ALA A 75 17.89 5.59 -7.34
CA ALA A 75 16.91 5.86 -6.30
C ALA A 75 15.61 6.42 -6.88
N VAL A 76 15.68 7.42 -7.76
CA VAL A 76 14.51 8.01 -8.43
C VAL A 76 13.80 6.97 -9.29
N SER A 77 14.54 6.19 -10.09
CA SER A 77 13.95 5.10 -10.89
C SER A 77 13.28 4.05 -10.00
N SER A 78 13.90 3.66 -8.88
CA SER A 78 13.31 2.71 -7.93
C SER A 78 12.04 3.26 -7.27
N ILE A 79 12.06 4.52 -6.84
CA ILE A 79 10.90 5.20 -6.27
C ILE A 79 9.77 5.28 -7.31
N PHE A 80 10.09 5.58 -8.56
CA PHE A 80 9.10 5.60 -9.63
C PHE A 80 8.42 4.24 -9.82
N LEU A 81 9.19 3.14 -9.83
CA LEU A 81 8.63 1.78 -9.91
C LEU A 81 7.74 1.44 -8.72
N ILE A 82 8.15 1.83 -7.50
CA ILE A 82 7.36 1.67 -6.29
C ILE A 82 6.05 2.46 -6.39
N LEU A 83 6.12 3.73 -6.79
CA LEU A 83 4.95 4.59 -6.97
C LEU A 83 3.99 4.03 -8.01
N TYR A 84 4.51 3.55 -9.14
CA TYR A 84 3.71 2.90 -10.16
C TYR A 84 3.01 1.65 -9.62
N SER A 85 3.74 0.78 -8.91
CA SER A 85 3.17 -0.41 -8.27
C SER A 85 2.08 -0.07 -7.25
N LEU A 86 2.29 0.98 -6.45
CA LEU A 86 1.29 1.51 -5.53
C LEU A 86 0.05 2.03 -6.28
N THR A 87 0.25 2.73 -7.39
CA THR A 87 -0.83 3.29 -8.21
C THR A 87 -1.69 2.17 -8.81
N VAL A 88 -1.07 1.12 -9.35
CA VAL A 88 -1.77 -0.07 -9.86
C VAL A 88 -2.52 -0.78 -8.73
N SER A 89 -1.88 -0.96 -7.59
CA SER A 89 -2.49 -1.59 -6.42
C SER A 89 -3.71 -0.78 -5.95
N LEU A 90 -3.58 0.53 -5.81
CA LEU A 90 -4.67 1.42 -5.41
C LEU A 90 -5.83 1.41 -6.42
N SER A 91 -5.51 1.39 -7.73
CA SER A 91 -6.51 1.27 -8.80
C SER A 91 -7.30 -0.04 -8.70
N ASN A 92 -6.64 -1.15 -8.41
CA ASN A 92 -7.29 -2.45 -8.17
C ASN A 92 -8.20 -2.43 -6.94
N HIS A 93 -7.76 -1.82 -5.83
CA HIS A 93 -8.58 -1.69 -4.63
C HIS A 93 -9.81 -0.81 -4.89
N SER A 94 -9.65 0.30 -5.61
CA SER A 94 -10.76 1.18 -6.00
C SER A 94 -11.80 0.45 -6.86
N ARG A 95 -11.36 -0.38 -7.82
CA ARG A 95 -12.27 -1.24 -8.61
C ARG A 95 -13.07 -2.19 -7.72
N LYS A 96 -12.41 -2.92 -6.81
CA LYS A 96 -13.07 -3.84 -5.88
C LYS A 96 -14.06 -3.14 -4.96
N LEU A 97 -13.68 -1.97 -4.42
CA LEU A 97 -14.56 -1.17 -3.57
C LEU A 97 -15.82 -0.73 -4.33
N ARG A 98 -15.66 -0.27 -5.58
CA ARG A 98 -16.79 0.09 -6.44
C ARG A 98 -17.74 -1.09 -6.67
N THR A 99 -17.21 -2.29 -6.97
CA THR A 99 -18.02 -3.50 -7.15
C THR A 99 -18.80 -3.82 -5.88
N LEU A 100 -18.15 -3.82 -4.71
CA LEU A 100 -18.80 -4.08 -3.42
C LEU A 100 -19.90 -3.06 -3.12
N THR A 101 -19.66 -1.76 -3.37
CA THR A 101 -20.69 -0.74 -3.19
C THR A 101 -21.89 -0.97 -4.11
N GLN A 102 -21.67 -1.41 -5.35
CA GLN A 102 -22.74 -1.73 -6.29
C GLN A 102 -23.54 -2.96 -5.85
N GLU A 103 -22.87 -4.01 -5.37
CA GLU A 103 -23.53 -5.21 -4.83
C GLU A 103 -24.39 -4.89 -3.61
N VAL A 104 -23.89 -4.06 -2.68
CA VAL A 104 -24.66 -3.57 -1.53
C VAL A 104 -25.87 -2.78 -1.98
N GLY A 105 -25.73 -1.88 -2.97
CA GLY A 105 -26.85 -1.12 -3.52
C GLY A 105 -27.93 -2.01 -4.14
N LEU A 106 -27.53 -3.02 -4.92
CA LEU A 106 -28.47 -3.99 -5.51
C LEU A 106 -29.16 -4.83 -4.44
N MET A 107 -28.44 -5.22 -3.39
CA MET A 107 -29.00 -6.00 -2.28
C MET A 107 -30.04 -5.18 -1.50
N ASN A 108 -29.75 -3.92 -1.18
CA ASN A 108 -30.69 -3.02 -0.54
C ASN A 108 -31.96 -2.83 -1.38
N HIS A 109 -31.82 -2.67 -2.70
CA HIS A 109 -32.98 -2.55 -3.58
C HIS A 109 -33.85 -3.82 -3.61
N LYS A 110 -33.23 -5.01 -3.57
CA LYS A 110 -33.97 -6.28 -3.48
C LYS A 110 -34.74 -6.41 -2.17
N VAL A 111 -34.15 -5.98 -1.04
CA VAL A 111 -34.81 -5.97 0.26
C VAL A 111 -36.04 -5.06 0.22
N GLU A 112 -35.89 -3.84 -0.29
CA GLU A 112 -37.01 -2.88 -0.44
C GLU A 112 -38.14 -3.44 -1.30
N GLN A 113 -37.82 -4.15 -2.40
CA GLN A 113 -38.83 -4.80 -3.24
C GLN A 113 -39.56 -5.94 -2.51
N LEU A 114 -38.85 -6.73 -1.71
CA LEU A 114 -39.44 -7.81 -0.92
C LEU A 114 -40.38 -7.26 0.17
N GLU A 115 -39.97 -6.20 0.87
CA GLU A 115 -40.79 -5.50 1.86
C GLU A 115 -42.08 -4.98 1.23
N ARG A 116 -41.99 -4.29 0.09
CA ARG A 116 -43.18 -3.81 -0.66
C ARG A 116 -44.12 -4.94 -1.08
N ARG A 117 -43.58 -6.09 -1.51
CA ARG A 117 -44.40 -7.26 -1.88
C ARG A 117 -45.09 -7.89 -0.67
N LEU A 118 -44.41 -7.91 0.48
CA LEU A 118 -44.98 -8.40 1.73
C LEU A 118 -46.16 -7.52 2.16
N GLU A 119 -45.98 -6.19 2.16
CA GLU A 119 -47.05 -5.23 2.46
C GLU A 119 -48.25 -5.38 1.53
N GLN A 120 -48.03 -5.61 0.23
CA GLN A 120 -49.10 -5.85 -0.73
C GLN A 120 -49.86 -7.15 -0.41
N ALA A 121 -49.14 -8.25 -0.15
CA ALA A 121 -49.75 -9.53 0.20
C ALA A 121 -50.54 -9.46 1.52
N GLU A 122 -50.08 -8.71 2.51
CA GLU A 122 -50.79 -8.47 3.76
C GLU A 122 -52.07 -7.67 3.55
N ARG A 123 -52.04 -6.63 2.69
CA ARG A 123 -53.25 -5.87 2.31
C ARG A 123 -54.27 -6.74 1.58
N GLU A 124 -53.82 -7.62 0.69
CA GLU A 124 -54.71 -8.57 -0.01
C GLU A 124 -55.33 -9.60 0.94
N ARG A 125 -54.59 -10.06 1.96
CA ARG A 125 -55.13 -10.95 3.01
C ARG A 125 -56.08 -10.23 3.96
N GLY A 126 -55.73 -9.04 4.43
CA GLY A 126 -56.57 -8.23 5.33
C GLY A 126 -57.80 -7.64 4.66
N GLY A 127 -57.80 -7.52 3.33
CA GLY A 127 -58.94 -7.10 2.51
C GLY A 127 -59.91 -8.23 2.15
N ARG A 128 -59.65 -9.48 2.56
CA ARG A 128 -60.58 -10.61 2.38
C ARG A 128 -61.48 -10.66 3.63
N PRO A 129 -62.71 -10.12 3.58
CA PRO A 129 -63.60 -10.17 4.73
C PRO A 129 -63.96 -11.63 4.96
N ASP A 130 -64.30 -11.95 6.21
CA ASP A 130 -64.98 -13.17 6.69
C ASP A 130 -66.33 -13.46 5.98
N ALA A 131 -66.44 -13.27 4.67
CA ALA A 131 -67.65 -13.43 3.87
C ALA A 131 -68.03 -14.91 3.63
N ALA A 132 -67.50 -15.84 4.43
CA ALA A 132 -67.85 -17.25 4.37
C ALA A 132 -68.44 -17.79 5.70
N ASP A 133 -68.65 -16.94 6.71
CA ASP A 133 -69.26 -17.34 7.98
C ASP A 133 -70.50 -16.48 8.30
N ARG A 134 -71.51 -16.55 7.42
CA ARG A 134 -72.90 -16.17 7.69
C ARG A 134 -73.86 -17.16 7.04
#